data_AF-A0A086K177-F1
#
_entry.id   AF-A0A086K177-F1
#
_cell.length_a   1.000
_cell.length_b   1.000
_cell.length_c   1.000
_cell.angle_alpha   90.00
_cell.angle_beta   90.00
_cell.angle_gamma   90.00
#
_symmetry.space_group_name_H-M   'P 1'
#
loop_
_entity.id
_entity.type
_entity.pdbx_description
1 polymer ?
#
loop_
_entity_poly.entity_id
_entity_poly.type
_entity_poly.pdbx_seq_one_letter_code
_entity_poly.pdbx_strand_id
1 'polypeptide(L)'
;MCSYALCKNADSALNTPPVFSMYMVGLMAKYLRKQGGLAAWSEVCEAKAKKIYDAIEASDFFVCPVARDARSRINVRFSVVGPSLGEEYEREEEGGEQAGGAKKEKNRAEDVELAKKFLREAEERGLYHLEGHRTLGGCRVSLYTGMPMEGVEALVQFMKEFAEENGDASPEAKKPRREQRETAKSGNAQEQS
;
A
#
# COMPACT_ATOMS: atom_id res chain seq x y z
N MET A 1 9.66 -18.97 -38.85
CA MET A 1 8.39 -18.47 -38.29
C MET A 1 7.96 -19.44 -37.20
N CYS A 2 7.58 -18.97 -36.02
CA CYS A 2 7.16 -19.84 -34.91
C CYS A 2 5.86 -20.57 -35.31
N SER A 3 5.88 -21.91 -35.36
CA SER A 3 4.72 -22.73 -35.73
C SER A 3 4.00 -23.22 -34.47
N TYR A 4 2.75 -22.79 -34.28
CA TYR A 4 1.93 -23.17 -33.14
C TYR A 4 1.68 -24.69 -33.05
N ALA A 5 1.66 -25.39 -34.18
CA ALA A 5 1.54 -26.85 -34.22
C ALA A 5 2.78 -27.56 -33.63
N LEU A 6 3.98 -27.01 -33.85
CA LEU A 6 5.22 -27.52 -33.26
C LEU A 6 5.30 -27.20 -31.77
N CYS A 7 4.90 -25.99 -31.36
CA CYS A 7 4.85 -25.61 -29.94
C CYS A 7 3.95 -26.54 -29.12
N LYS A 8 2.82 -26.99 -29.68
CA LYS A 8 1.82 -27.82 -28.99
C LYS A 8 2.39 -29.17 -28.53
N ASN A 9 3.26 -29.78 -29.32
CA ASN A 9 3.79 -31.12 -29.07
C ASN A 9 5.19 -31.10 -28.42
N ALA A 10 5.75 -29.92 -28.13
CA ALA A 10 7.13 -29.78 -27.68
C ALA A 10 7.29 -29.73 -26.16
N ASP A 11 6.24 -29.98 -25.37
CA ASP A 11 6.27 -29.99 -23.89
C ASP A 11 7.00 -28.78 -23.27
N SER A 12 6.75 -27.58 -23.82
CA SER A 12 7.42 -26.32 -23.44
C SER A 12 8.94 -26.26 -23.70
N ALA A 13 9.46 -27.15 -24.54
CA ALA A 13 10.86 -27.29 -24.92
C ALA A 13 11.07 -27.22 -26.45
N LEU A 14 10.32 -26.34 -27.14
CA LEU A 14 10.49 -26.13 -28.59
C LEU A 14 11.88 -25.55 -28.92
N ASN A 15 12.40 -24.70 -28.04
CA ASN A 15 13.77 -24.19 -28.03
C ASN A 15 14.42 -24.48 -26.67
N THR A 16 15.67 -24.05 -26.49
CA THR A 16 16.38 -24.19 -25.21
C THR A 16 15.57 -23.50 -24.10
N PRO A 17 14.96 -24.25 -23.17
CA PRO A 17 14.17 -23.63 -22.13
C PRO A 17 15.08 -22.99 -21.08
N PRO A 18 14.59 -22.03 -20.28
CA PRO A 18 15.34 -21.45 -19.18
C PRO A 18 15.43 -22.46 -18.01
N VAL A 19 16.27 -23.48 -18.16
CA VAL A 19 16.37 -24.64 -17.27
C VAL A 19 16.53 -24.26 -15.80
N PHE A 20 17.32 -23.22 -15.52
CA PHE A 20 17.53 -22.73 -14.16
C PHE A 20 16.24 -22.11 -13.57
N SER A 21 15.55 -21.25 -14.33
CA SER A 21 14.29 -20.65 -13.89
C SER A 21 13.20 -21.69 -13.67
N MET A 22 13.11 -22.69 -14.54
CA MET A 22 12.15 -23.80 -14.37
C MET A 22 12.45 -24.62 -13.11
N TYR A 23 13.72 -24.91 -12.84
CA TYR A 23 14.14 -25.58 -11.63
C TYR A 23 13.76 -24.79 -10.36
N MET A 24 14.03 -23.48 -10.34
CA MET A 24 13.68 -22.61 -9.21
C MET A 24 12.16 -22.54 -8.96
N VAL A 25 11.35 -22.46 -10.02
CA VAL A 25 9.89 -22.55 -9.91
C VAL A 25 9.47 -23.90 -9.32
N GLY A 26 10.10 -25.00 -9.74
CA GLY A 26 9.86 -26.33 -9.19
C GLY A 26 10.19 -26.43 -7.70
N LEU A 27 11.30 -25.84 -7.25
CA LEU A 27 11.66 -25.75 -5.83
C LEU A 27 10.65 -24.91 -5.04
N MET A 28 10.23 -23.77 -5.58
CA MET A 28 9.25 -22.91 -4.92
C MET A 28 7.89 -23.60 -4.79
N ALA A 29 7.45 -24.34 -5.83
CA ALA A 29 6.21 -25.12 -5.77
C ALA A 29 6.28 -26.22 -4.69
N LYS A 30 7.42 -26.91 -4.55
CA LYS A 30 7.65 -27.89 -3.47
C LYS A 30 7.60 -27.23 -2.09
N TYR A 31 8.23 -26.06 -1.95
CA TYR A 31 8.21 -25.28 -0.71
C TYR A 31 6.79 -24.86 -0.32
N LEU A 32 6.02 -24.30 -1.26
CA LEU A 32 4.63 -23.90 -1.03
C LEU A 32 3.76 -25.08 -0.60
N ARG A 33 3.90 -26.25 -1.23
CA ARG A 33 3.16 -27.46 -0.83
C ARG A 33 3.52 -27.92 0.59
N LYS A 34 4.80 -27.85 0.98
CA LYS A 34 5.25 -28.21 2.33
C LYS A 34 4.66 -27.29 3.41
N GLN A 35 4.38 -26.03 3.07
CA GLN A 35 3.81 -25.02 3.97
C GLN A 35 2.26 -25.04 4.03
N GLY A 36 1.61 -26.09 3.52
CA GLY A 36 0.14 -26.19 3.53
C GLY A 36 -0.55 -25.68 2.25
N GLY A 37 0.22 -25.40 1.19
CA GLY A 37 -0.32 -25.02 -0.11
C GLY A 37 -0.91 -23.61 -0.15
N LEU A 38 -1.76 -23.35 -1.15
CA LEU A 38 -2.27 -22.01 -1.43
C LEU A 38 -3.23 -21.48 -0.36
N ALA A 39 -4.00 -22.36 0.29
CA ALA A 39 -4.96 -21.97 1.33
C ALA A 39 -4.24 -21.37 2.55
N ALA A 40 -3.27 -22.11 3.11
CA ALA A 40 -2.46 -21.63 4.23
C ALA A 40 -1.72 -20.33 3.89
N TRP A 41 -1.18 -20.22 2.68
CA TRP A 41 -0.52 -18.99 2.24
C TRP A 41 -1.47 -17.80 2.04
N SER A 42 -2.72 -18.05 1.63
CA SER A 42 -3.72 -16.99 1.55
C SER A 42 -3.99 -16.37 2.92
N GLU A 43 -4.11 -17.19 3.95
CA GLU A 43 -4.32 -16.74 5.34
C GLU A 43 -3.12 -15.92 5.84
N VAL A 44 -1.89 -16.39 5.56
CA VAL A 44 -0.67 -15.66 5.95
C VAL A 44 -0.56 -14.32 5.23
N CYS A 45 -0.84 -14.27 3.92
CA CYS A 45 -0.84 -13.01 3.16
C CYS A 45 -1.91 -12.04 3.66
N GLU A 46 -3.09 -12.54 4.02
CA GLU A 46 -4.17 -11.75 4.61
C GLU A 46 -3.77 -11.20 5.98
N ALA A 47 -3.19 -12.02 6.85
CA ALA A 47 -2.69 -11.58 8.15
C ALA A 47 -1.60 -10.49 8.04
N LYS A 48 -0.66 -10.64 7.11
CA LYS A 48 0.37 -9.63 6.81
C LYS A 48 -0.24 -8.31 6.37
N ALA A 49 -1.11 -8.36 5.36
CA ALA A 49 -1.73 -7.17 4.81
C ALA A 49 -2.59 -6.46 5.86
N LYS A 50 -3.35 -7.22 6.66
CA LYS A 50 -4.17 -6.69 7.74
C LYS A 50 -3.35 -5.87 8.74
N LYS A 51 -2.19 -6.35 9.19
CA LYS A 51 -1.34 -5.60 10.14
C LYS A 51 -0.92 -4.22 9.62
N ILE A 52 -0.57 -4.13 8.33
CA ILE A 52 -0.16 -2.86 7.72
C ILE A 52 -1.38 -1.96 7.52
N TYR A 53 -2.51 -2.49 7.05
CA TYR A 53 -3.72 -1.69 6.89
C TYR A 53 -4.25 -1.18 8.23
N ASP A 54 -4.20 -1.99 9.29
CA ASP A 54 -4.57 -1.58 10.64
C ASP A 54 -3.68 -0.42 11.13
N ALA A 55 -2.37 -0.46 10.84
CA ALA A 55 -1.44 0.62 11.17
C ALA A 55 -1.72 1.91 10.38
N ILE A 56 -2.06 1.78 9.09
CA ILE A 56 -2.45 2.92 8.25
C ILE A 56 -3.76 3.54 8.74
N GLU A 57 -4.75 2.74 9.12
CA GLU A 57 -6.06 3.25 9.57
C GLU A 57 -6.05 3.81 10.99
N ALA A 58 -5.07 3.45 11.81
CA ALA A 58 -4.89 3.98 13.16
C ALA A 58 -4.27 5.39 13.20
N SER A 59 -3.68 5.84 12.09
CA SER A 59 -2.94 7.10 11.98
C SER A 59 -3.59 7.99 10.92
N ASP A 60 -3.67 9.29 11.19
CA ASP A 60 -4.15 10.27 10.18
C ASP A 60 -3.03 10.66 9.20
N PHE A 61 -1.81 10.24 9.49
CA PHE A 61 -0.58 10.57 8.77
C PHE A 61 -0.32 9.68 7.55
N PHE A 62 -0.91 8.47 7.52
CA PHE A 62 -0.80 7.54 6.39
C PHE A 62 -2.14 7.42 5.65
N VAL A 63 -2.15 7.76 4.37
CA VAL A 63 -3.37 7.73 3.55
C VAL A 63 -3.26 6.65 2.48
N CYS A 64 -4.14 5.65 2.53
CA CYS A 64 -4.34 4.70 1.44
C CYS A 64 -5.52 5.15 0.56
N PRO A 65 -5.30 5.58 -0.69
CA PRO A 65 -6.38 6.07 -1.55
C PRO A 65 -7.11 4.95 -2.32
N VAL A 66 -6.83 3.69 -2.01
CA VAL A 66 -7.54 2.54 -2.58
C VAL A 66 -8.73 2.20 -1.69
N ALA A 67 -9.90 1.99 -2.31
CA ALA A 67 -11.12 1.58 -1.63
C ALA A 67 -10.91 0.25 -0.88
N ARG A 68 -11.56 0.08 0.28
CA ARG A 68 -11.31 -1.03 1.21
C ARG A 68 -11.52 -2.42 0.59
N ASP A 69 -12.50 -2.54 -0.29
CA ASP A 69 -12.85 -3.75 -1.05
C ASP A 69 -11.82 -4.12 -2.13
N ALA A 70 -11.15 -3.12 -2.71
CA ALA A 70 -10.16 -3.29 -3.77
C ALA A 70 -8.70 -3.36 -3.27
N ARG A 71 -8.49 -3.46 -1.94
CA ARG A 71 -7.14 -3.47 -1.35
C ARG A 71 -6.38 -4.76 -1.68
N SER A 72 -5.16 -4.59 -2.15
CA SER A 72 -4.27 -5.72 -2.46
C SER A 72 -3.73 -6.35 -1.18
N ARG A 73 -3.67 -7.68 -1.15
CA ARG A 73 -3.00 -8.45 -0.07
C ARG A 73 -1.49 -8.53 -0.26
N ILE A 74 -0.99 -8.14 -1.43
CA ILE A 74 0.42 -8.27 -1.81
C ILE A 74 1.09 -6.91 -1.91
N ASN A 75 0.49 -5.93 -2.58
CA ASN A 75 1.12 -4.63 -2.80
C ASN A 75 0.30 -3.53 -2.12
N VAL A 76 0.72 -3.14 -0.93
CA VAL A 76 0.06 -2.09 -0.14
C VAL A 76 0.65 -0.74 -0.54
N ARG A 77 -0.20 0.15 -1.05
CA ARG A 77 0.19 1.53 -1.40
C ARG A 77 -0.37 2.50 -0.38
N PHE A 78 0.46 3.43 0.08
CA PHE A 78 0.05 4.54 0.92
C PHE A 78 0.86 5.80 0.62
N SER A 79 0.30 6.95 0.93
CA SER A 79 0.96 8.25 0.89
C SER A 79 1.18 8.71 2.32
N VAL A 80 2.30 9.41 2.54
CA VAL A 80 2.59 10.07 3.81
C VAL A 80 2.10 11.50 3.69
N VAL A 81 1.18 11.92 4.55
CA VAL A 81 0.51 13.21 4.48
C VAL A 81 0.67 13.91 5.82
N GLY A 82 1.07 15.18 5.80
CA GLY A 82 1.24 15.95 7.03
C GLY A 82 -0.11 16.20 7.77
N PRO A 83 -0.08 16.58 9.06
CA PRO A 83 -1.28 16.83 9.88
C PRO A 83 -2.24 17.91 9.33
N SER A 84 -1.80 18.70 8.35
CA SER A 84 -2.52 19.83 7.76
C SER A 84 -3.53 19.44 6.67
N LEU A 85 -3.57 18.19 6.21
CA LEU A 85 -4.30 17.80 4.99
C LEU A 85 -5.48 16.85 5.16
N GLY A 86 -6.10 16.84 6.33
CA GLY A 86 -7.21 15.93 6.63
C GLY A 86 -8.49 16.08 5.78
N GLU A 87 -8.59 16.93 4.75
CA GLU A 87 -9.89 17.20 4.11
C GLU A 87 -10.01 17.01 2.59
N GLU A 88 -8.94 16.97 1.78
CA GLU A 88 -9.11 16.81 0.32
C GLU A 88 -8.05 15.90 -0.31
N TYR A 89 -8.33 14.59 -0.32
CA TYR A 89 -7.75 13.67 -1.30
C TYR A 89 -8.87 13.22 -2.25
N GLU A 90 -9.36 14.15 -3.08
CA GLU A 90 -10.27 13.79 -4.15
C GLU A 90 -9.51 13.05 -5.25
N ARG A 91 -10.13 11.94 -5.66
CA ARG A 91 -9.72 11.04 -6.72
C ARG A 91 -9.49 11.86 -7.99
N GLU A 92 -8.29 11.80 -8.59
CA GLU A 92 -8.13 12.18 -9.99
C GLU A 92 -8.92 11.15 -10.83
N GLU A 93 -10.18 11.46 -11.13
CA GLU A 93 -10.81 10.94 -12.35
C GLU A 93 -10.29 11.82 -13.49
N GLU A 94 -9.75 11.18 -14.53
CA GLU A 94 -9.23 11.86 -15.71
C GLU A 94 -10.33 12.73 -16.33
N GLY A 95 -10.16 14.05 -16.26
CA GLY A 95 -10.95 15.02 -17.02
C GLY A 95 -11.61 16.09 -16.15
N GLY A 96 -11.06 17.31 -16.15
CA GLY A 96 -11.75 18.48 -15.62
C GLY A 96 -10.80 19.57 -15.14
N GLU A 97 -10.87 20.72 -15.80
CA GLU A 97 -9.97 21.86 -15.67
C GLU A 97 -10.26 22.72 -14.43
N GLN A 98 -9.18 23.10 -13.74
CA GLN A 98 -8.92 24.33 -12.97
C GLN A 98 -10.02 24.94 -12.06
N ALA A 99 -9.80 24.84 -10.74
CA ALA A 99 -9.85 25.99 -9.81
C ALA A 99 -9.33 25.57 -8.41
N GLY A 100 -8.05 25.84 -8.11
CA GLY A 100 -7.49 25.58 -6.77
C GLY A 100 -5.95 25.59 -6.62
N GLY A 101 -5.21 26.09 -7.61
CA GLY A 101 -3.79 25.79 -7.83
C GLY A 101 -2.81 26.11 -6.70
N ALA A 102 -2.87 27.29 -6.08
CA ALA A 102 -1.77 27.76 -5.22
C ALA A 102 -1.67 27.07 -3.84
N LYS A 103 -2.80 26.66 -3.24
CA LYS A 103 -2.80 25.92 -1.96
C LYS A 103 -2.56 24.42 -2.16
N LYS A 104 -3.08 23.85 -3.27
CA LYS A 104 -2.96 22.42 -3.59
C LYS A 104 -1.54 22.03 -4.01
N GLU A 105 -0.81 22.90 -4.73
CA GLU A 105 0.59 22.68 -5.09
C GLU A 105 1.56 22.75 -3.90
N LYS A 106 1.34 23.69 -2.96
CA LYS A 106 2.21 23.87 -1.79
C LYS A 106 2.17 22.65 -0.86
N ASN A 107 0.96 22.15 -0.60
CA ASN A 107 0.73 20.99 0.24
C ASN A 107 1.31 19.69 -0.37
N ARG A 108 1.21 19.53 -1.70
CA ARG A 108 1.81 18.40 -2.41
C ARG A 108 3.34 18.39 -2.33
N ALA A 109 3.99 19.55 -2.33
CA ALA A 109 5.45 19.64 -2.19
C ALA A 109 5.91 19.24 -0.77
N GLU A 110 5.17 19.65 0.26
CA GLU A 110 5.45 19.27 1.65
C GLU A 110 5.28 17.76 1.88
N ASP A 111 4.20 17.16 1.35
CA ASP A 111 3.98 15.71 1.41
C ASP A 111 5.08 14.91 0.68
N VAL A 112 5.58 15.42 -0.45
CA VAL A 112 6.68 14.80 -1.20
C VAL A 112 7.98 14.82 -0.40
N GLU A 113 8.31 15.93 0.27
CA GLU A 113 9.49 16.00 1.13
C GLU A 113 9.37 15.12 2.37
N LEU A 114 8.16 15.02 2.94
CA LEU A 114 7.89 14.14 4.08
C LEU A 114 7.98 12.67 3.69
N ALA A 115 7.48 12.29 2.52
CA ALA A 115 7.64 10.95 1.97
C ALA A 115 9.13 10.62 1.71
N LYS A 116 9.93 11.58 1.21
CA LYS A 116 11.38 11.40 1.06
C LYS A 116 12.08 11.21 2.41
N LYS A 117 11.68 11.97 3.43
CA LYS A 117 12.18 11.81 4.81
C LYS A 117 11.87 10.42 5.35
N PHE A 118 10.63 9.96 5.18
CA PHE A 118 10.20 8.60 5.55
C PHE A 118 11.05 7.53 4.86
N LEU A 119 11.27 7.64 3.55
CA LEU A 119 12.08 6.66 2.80
C LEU A 119 13.53 6.63 3.28
N ARG A 120 14.14 7.79 3.57
CA ARG A 120 15.52 7.86 4.08
C ARG A 120 15.64 7.20 5.46
N GLU A 121 14.74 7.52 6.38
CA GLU A 121 14.77 6.94 7.73
C GLU A 121 14.43 5.44 7.73
N ALA A 122 13.58 5.00 6.80
CA ALA A 122 13.33 3.58 6.57
C ALA A 122 14.61 2.85 6.15
N GLU A 123 15.36 3.41 5.19
CA GLU A 123 16.62 2.82 4.72
C GLU A 123 17.68 2.74 5.82
N GLU A 124 17.79 3.77 6.67
CA GLU A 124 18.69 3.78 7.83
C GLU A 124 18.35 2.66 8.84
N ARG A 125 17.07 2.29 8.93
CA ARG A 125 16.57 1.18 9.76
C ARG A 125 16.58 -0.17 9.03
N GLY A 126 17.15 -0.24 7.82
CA GLY A 126 17.24 -1.47 7.03
C GLY A 126 15.96 -1.85 6.29
N LEU A 127 14.99 -0.95 6.19
CA LEU A 127 13.73 -1.15 5.47
C LEU A 127 13.85 -0.60 4.04
N TYR A 128 14.33 -1.43 3.13
CA TYR A 128 14.59 -1.05 1.74
C TYR A 128 13.38 -1.20 0.82
N HIS A 129 13.44 -0.53 -0.34
CA HIS A 129 12.48 -0.67 -1.45
C HIS A 129 11.01 -0.34 -1.11
N LEU A 130 10.82 0.62 -0.21
CA LEU A 130 9.50 1.16 0.12
C LEU A 130 9.02 2.25 -0.84
N GLU A 131 9.84 2.62 -1.82
CA GLU A 131 9.51 3.63 -2.82
C GLU A 131 8.32 3.20 -3.70
N GLY A 132 7.39 4.14 -3.88
CA GLY A 132 6.27 4.00 -4.80
C GLY A 132 6.70 3.96 -6.26
N HIS A 133 5.79 3.55 -7.14
CA HIS A 133 6.06 3.58 -8.58
C HIS A 133 6.23 5.02 -9.07
N ARG A 134 7.18 5.26 -10.00
CA ARG A 134 7.54 6.60 -10.52
C ARG A 134 6.34 7.47 -10.91
N THR A 135 5.29 6.87 -11.47
CA THR A 135 4.08 7.59 -11.89
C THR A 135 3.16 7.98 -10.74
N LEU A 136 3.06 7.14 -9.71
CA LEU A 136 2.09 7.31 -8.62
C LEU A 136 2.71 8.02 -7.41
N GLY A 137 4.04 7.96 -7.26
CA GLY A 137 4.74 8.45 -6.09
C GLY A 137 4.33 7.72 -4.81
N GLY A 138 4.59 8.35 -3.66
CA GLY A 138 4.28 7.81 -2.34
C GLY A 138 5.12 6.58 -1.98
N CYS A 139 4.56 5.73 -1.12
CA CYS A 139 5.20 4.54 -0.60
C CYS A 139 4.46 3.27 -1.06
N ARG A 140 5.21 2.18 -1.24
CA ARG A 140 4.68 0.85 -1.58
C ARG A 140 5.39 -0.23 -0.79
N VAL A 141 4.60 -1.07 -0.14
CA VAL A 141 5.07 -2.25 0.59
C VAL A 141 4.67 -3.51 -0.18
N SER A 142 5.66 -4.36 -0.48
CA SER A 142 5.43 -5.60 -1.22
C SER A 142 5.57 -6.82 -0.30
N LEU A 143 4.46 -7.53 -0.09
CA LEU A 143 4.29 -8.62 0.88
C LEU A 143 4.32 -10.00 0.22
N TYR A 144 5.25 -10.21 -0.70
CA TYR A 144 5.43 -11.51 -1.36
C TYR A 144 5.68 -12.64 -0.35
N THR A 145 5.58 -13.89 -0.82
CA THR A 145 5.77 -15.10 0.00
C THR A 145 7.08 -15.09 0.80
N GLY A 146 8.16 -14.54 0.23
CA GLY A 146 9.46 -14.45 0.90
C GLY A 146 9.55 -13.41 2.02
N MET A 147 8.53 -12.57 2.20
CA MET A 147 8.51 -11.55 3.26
C MET A 147 8.00 -12.17 4.58
N PRO A 148 8.85 -12.23 5.62
CA PRO A 148 8.51 -12.79 6.92
C PRO A 148 7.61 -11.85 7.74
N MET A 149 6.90 -12.39 8.74
CA MET A 149 6.01 -11.60 9.61
C MET A 149 6.79 -10.56 10.42
N GLU A 150 7.99 -10.93 10.84
CA GLU A 150 8.91 -10.11 11.63
C GLU A 150 9.29 -8.84 10.87
N GLY A 151 9.49 -8.93 9.55
CA GLY A 151 9.74 -7.75 8.72
C GLY A 151 8.52 -6.83 8.59
N VAL A 152 7.32 -7.41 8.59
CA VAL A 152 6.06 -6.62 8.61
C VAL A 152 5.89 -5.91 9.95
N GLU A 153 6.23 -6.57 11.05
CA GLU A 153 6.18 -5.99 12.40
C GLU A 153 7.20 -4.86 12.56
N ALA A 154 8.44 -5.05 12.08
CA ALA A 154 9.47 -4.02 12.07
C ALA A 154 9.02 -2.77 11.28
N LEU A 155 8.37 -2.97 10.12
CA LEU A 155 7.81 -1.87 9.34
C LEU A 155 6.68 -1.16 10.09
N VAL A 156 5.73 -1.89 10.66
CA VAL A 156 4.61 -1.30 11.43
C VAL A 156 5.13 -0.53 12.63
N GLN A 157 6.16 -1.03 13.31
CA GLN A 157 6.78 -0.34 14.42
C GLN A 157 7.44 0.96 13.97
N PHE A 158 8.20 0.93 12.88
CA PHE A 158 8.76 2.14 12.26
C PHE A 158 7.68 3.16 11.87
N MET A 159 6.57 2.71 11.27
CA MET A 159 5.48 3.61 10.89
C MET A 159 4.88 4.35 12.09
N LYS A 160 4.73 3.66 13.23
CA LYS A 160 4.23 4.27 14.47
C LYS A 160 5.22 5.30 15.02
N GLU A 161 6.49 4.92 15.12
CA GLU A 161 7.55 5.81 15.61
C GLU A 161 7.69 7.05 14.72
N PHE A 162 7.63 6.88 13.39
CA PHE A 162 7.65 8.00 12.46
C PHE A 162 6.45 8.94 12.65
N ALA A 163 5.26 8.38 12.88
CA ALA A 163 4.06 9.18 13.12
C ALA A 163 4.17 9.97 14.44
N GLU A 164 4.65 9.34 15.51
CA GLU A 164 4.86 9.99 16.81
C GLU A 164 5.91 11.12 16.75
N GLU A 165 7.05 10.89 16.08
CA GLU A 165 8.12 11.87 15.92
C GLU A 165 7.70 13.07 15.04
N ASN A 166 6.78 12.87 14.10
CA ASN A 166 6.34 13.89 13.14
C ASN A 166 4.94 14.47 13.44
N GLY A 167 4.40 14.21 14.64
CA GLY A 167 3.27 14.97 15.19
C GLY A 167 1.89 14.33 15.09
N ASP A 168 1.79 13.02 14.84
CA ASP A 168 0.56 12.28 15.08
C ASP A 168 0.48 11.93 16.57
N ALA A 169 -0.25 12.73 17.34
CA ALA A 169 -0.53 12.43 18.73
C ALA A 169 -1.40 11.16 18.82
N SER A 170 -0.75 9.99 18.95
CA SER A 170 -1.39 8.71 19.28
C SER A 170 -2.14 8.80 20.64
N PRO A 171 -3.05 7.88 20.98
CA PRO A 171 -4.48 7.98 20.80
C PRO A 171 -5.18 8.09 22.17
N GLU A 172 -5.21 9.26 22.79
CA GLU A 172 -6.25 9.56 23.79
C GLU A 172 -7.29 10.48 23.13
N ALA A 173 -8.46 9.90 22.85
CA ALA A 173 -9.68 10.58 22.43
C ALA A 173 -9.69 11.26 21.04
N LYS A 174 -9.69 10.48 19.95
CA LYS A 174 -10.35 10.93 18.71
C LYS A 174 -11.35 9.89 18.23
N LYS A 175 -12.64 10.26 18.35
CA LYS A 175 -13.78 9.47 17.90
C LYS A 175 -13.60 9.02 16.45
N PRO A 176 -14.03 7.81 16.09
CA PRO A 176 -13.98 7.35 14.71
C PRO A 176 -14.69 8.36 13.80
N ARG A 177 -14.02 8.74 12.71
CA ARG A 177 -14.42 9.71 11.66
C ARG A 177 -15.81 9.47 11.03
N ARG A 178 -16.49 8.39 11.43
CA ARG A 178 -17.84 7.99 11.05
C ARG A 178 -18.93 8.88 11.68
N GLU A 179 -18.77 9.33 12.93
CA GLU A 179 -19.79 10.15 13.59
C GLU A 179 -19.83 11.60 13.07
N GLN A 180 -18.71 12.14 12.59
CA GLN A 180 -18.64 13.52 12.09
C GLN A 180 -19.23 13.68 10.68
N ARG A 181 -19.28 12.60 9.88
CA ARG A 181 -19.90 12.60 8.54
C ARG A 181 -21.43 12.47 8.58
N GLU A 182 -21.99 11.85 9.62
CA GLU A 182 -23.45 11.70 9.77
C GLU A 182 -24.10 12.96 10.40
N THR A 183 -23.40 13.68 11.26
CA THR A 183 -23.87 14.98 11.80
C THR A 183 -23.82 16.10 10.76
N ALA A 184 -22.84 16.08 9.84
CA ALA A 184 -22.76 17.07 8.75
C ALA A 184 -23.88 16.91 7.70
N LYS A 185 -24.40 15.69 7.48
CA LYS A 185 -25.53 15.46 6.56
C LYS A 185 -26.90 15.74 7.16
N SER A 186 -27.05 15.70 8.48
CA SER A 186 -28.31 15.99 9.16
C SER A 186 -28.53 17.49 9.43
N GLY A 187 -27.45 18.29 9.49
CA GLY A 187 -27.55 19.75 9.66
C GLY A 187 -28.01 20.53 8.42
N ASN A 188 -27.89 19.98 7.21
CA ASN A 188 -28.18 20.70 5.95
C ASN A 188 -29.63 20.49 5.43
N ALA A 189 -30.49 19.84 6.22
CA ALA A 189 -31.88 19.54 5.84
C ALA A 189 -32.94 20.41 6.55
N GLN A 190 -32.55 21.35 7.42
CA GLN A 190 -33.49 22.17 8.20
C GLN A 190 -33.54 23.66 7.81
N GLU A 191 -32.84 24.10 6.77
CA GLU A 191 -32.84 25.53 6.35
C GLU A 191 -33.53 25.78 4.99
N GLN A 192 -34.30 24.81 4.49
CA GLN A 192 -35.16 24.97 3.31
C GLN A 192 -36.55 24.38 3.56
N SER A 193 -37.34 25.02 4.43
CA SER A 193 -38.81 24.96 4.44
C SER A 193 -39.39 26.18 5.13
#